data_AF-A0AA41R1W8-F1
#
_entry.id   AF-A0AA41R1W8-F1
#
_cell.length_a   1.000
_cell.length_b   1.000
_cell.length_c   1.000
_cell.angle_alpha   90.00
_cell.angle_beta   90.00
_cell.angle_gamma   90.00
#
_symmetry.space_group_name_H-M   'P 1'
#
loop_
_entity.id
_entity.type
_entity.pdbx_description
1 polymer ?
#
loop_
_entity_poly.entity_id
_entity_poly.type
_entity_poly.pdbx_seq_one_letter_code
_entity_poly.pdbx_strand_id
1 'polypeptide(L)'
;MQSPGPHNCAFSRHHARAGFTLVELLIAMVVVAIVGGAVITNYISQQRAAVLVREMAQLQQQLRGAIYVMEDDLRLAGFDPTGRGGAGFGITDIKPVALTGNGTDAESRPALQVARDWLPRRIVRAIHPNAGEDTNGNGVLDAGEQATYFLRLNDRGATDLMRRLNDWGGAELVAENIEHIFFAFAYEDDAGNIAHQGNDIIWTAPGANSVNEINMRLTADLTLQPMAVPVPLDRVRMVRVWLLARAPHPSSRFVNTEPYAMPGLPEDVRANGFGDGFRRRMLVRTIDLRNMNL
;
A
#
# COMPACT_ATOMS: atom_id res chain seq x y z
N MET A 1 43.21 -83.47 62.91
CA MET A 1 42.92 -83.48 61.47
C MET A 1 41.41 -83.25 61.34
N GLN A 2 40.92 -82.10 60.90
CA GLN A 2 41.06 -81.57 59.53
C GLN A 2 40.98 -80.04 59.50
N SER A 3 41.71 -79.46 58.56
CA SER A 3 41.93 -78.05 58.22
C SER A 3 40.68 -77.34 57.64
N PRO A 4 40.58 -75.99 57.71
CA PRO A 4 39.45 -75.18 57.25
C PRO A 4 39.42 -74.95 55.73
N GLY A 5 38.26 -74.56 55.17
CA GLY A 5 38.08 -74.11 53.78
C GLY A 5 37.44 -72.71 53.71
N PRO A 6 37.77 -71.87 52.69
CA PRO A 6 37.67 -70.41 52.80
C PRO A 6 36.38 -69.78 52.21
N HIS A 7 36.10 -68.62 52.81
CA HIS A 7 35.41 -67.40 52.34
C HIS A 7 34.73 -67.36 50.96
N ASN A 8 33.54 -66.75 50.94
CA ASN A 8 33.19 -65.76 49.92
C ASN A 8 32.21 -64.72 50.49
N CYS A 9 32.74 -63.77 51.26
CA CYS A 9 32.05 -62.50 51.46
C CYS A 9 32.20 -61.69 50.18
N ALA A 10 31.14 -61.62 49.37
CA ALA A 10 31.07 -60.70 48.23
C ALA A 10 31.13 -59.26 48.76
N PHE A 11 32.29 -58.62 48.65
CA PHE A 11 32.46 -57.22 48.99
C PHE A 11 31.76 -56.38 47.91
N SER A 12 30.52 -55.96 48.20
CA SER A 12 29.83 -54.94 47.42
C SER A 12 30.67 -53.67 47.45
N ARG A 13 31.30 -53.32 46.32
CA ARG A 13 31.94 -52.02 46.13
C ARG A 13 30.85 -50.95 46.09
N HIS A 14 30.56 -50.36 47.25
CA HIS A 14 29.89 -49.07 47.31
C HIS A 14 30.77 -48.06 46.55
N HIS A 15 30.31 -47.65 45.37
CA HIS A 15 30.85 -46.48 44.70
C HIS A 15 30.54 -45.29 45.61
N ALA A 16 31.57 -44.73 46.24
CA ALA A 16 31.46 -43.45 46.92
C ALA A 16 30.99 -42.43 45.88
N ARG A 17 29.75 -41.96 46.00
CA ARG A 17 29.22 -40.90 45.16
C ARG A 17 30.02 -39.64 45.51
N ALA A 18 30.92 -39.24 44.62
CA ALA A 18 31.65 -37.99 44.76
C ALA A 18 30.63 -36.83 44.74
N GLY A 19 30.61 -36.02 45.80
CA GLY A 19 29.84 -34.77 45.84
C GLY A 19 30.57 -33.65 45.08
N PHE A 20 29.83 -32.63 44.66
CA PHE A 20 30.40 -31.48 43.95
C PHE A 20 31.24 -30.62 44.89
N THR A 21 32.38 -30.15 44.39
CA THR A 21 33.21 -29.17 45.11
C THR A 21 32.63 -27.76 44.98
N LEU A 22 32.88 -26.90 45.98
CA LEU A 22 32.43 -25.50 45.95
C LEU A 22 33.00 -24.75 44.73
N VAL A 23 34.24 -25.08 44.33
CA VAL A 23 34.90 -24.50 43.16
C VAL A 23 34.23 -24.91 41.85
N GLU A 24 33.82 -26.18 41.69
CA GLU A 24 33.05 -26.60 40.51
C GLU A 24 31.71 -25.88 40.38
N LEU A 25 31.00 -25.67 41.50
CA LEU A 25 29.75 -24.91 41.49
C LEU A 25 29.99 -23.45 41.09
N LEU A 26 31.06 -22.81 41.58
CA LEU A 26 31.41 -21.45 41.17
C LEU A 26 31.75 -21.36 39.68
N ILE A 27 32.54 -22.30 39.17
CA ILE A 27 32.90 -22.34 37.74
C ILE A 27 31.64 -22.58 36.89
N ALA A 28 30.78 -23.51 37.28
CA ALA A 28 29.54 -23.82 36.56
C ALA A 28 28.61 -22.59 36.50
N MET A 29 28.43 -21.87 37.62
CA MET A 29 27.62 -20.66 37.65
C MET A 29 28.18 -19.56 36.73
N VAL A 30 29.50 -19.36 36.72
CA VAL A 30 30.15 -18.38 35.86
C VAL A 30 29.95 -18.72 34.38
N VAL A 31 30.13 -19.99 34.01
CA VAL A 31 29.94 -20.44 32.62
C VAL A 31 28.47 -20.28 32.19
N VAL A 32 27.52 -20.67 33.04
CA VAL A 32 26.08 -20.50 32.75
C VAL A 32 25.72 -19.02 32.57
N ALA A 33 26.27 -18.12 33.40
CA ALA A 33 26.03 -16.69 33.28
C ALA A 33 26.55 -16.12 31.95
N ILE A 34 27.75 -16.50 31.53
CA ILE A 34 28.36 -16.06 30.26
C ILE A 34 27.53 -16.57 29.07
N VAL A 35 27.21 -17.87 29.04
CA VAL A 35 26.42 -18.48 27.97
C VAL A 35 25.01 -17.89 27.94
N GLY A 36 24.38 -17.74 29.10
CA GLY A 36 23.05 -17.12 29.23
C GLY A 36 23.03 -15.68 28.70
N GLY A 37 24.07 -14.89 29.00
CA GLY A 37 24.22 -13.53 28.46
C GLY A 37 24.28 -13.51 26.92
N ALA A 38 25.04 -14.42 26.31
CA ALA A 38 25.12 -14.54 24.85
C ALA A 38 23.78 -14.99 24.23
N VAL A 39 23.07 -15.93 24.85
CA VAL A 39 21.76 -16.38 24.39
C VAL A 39 20.72 -15.26 24.46
N ILE A 40 20.68 -14.49 25.54
CA ILE A 40 19.73 -13.37 25.70
C ILE A 40 19.98 -12.29 24.64
N THR A 41 21.24 -11.94 24.38
CA THR A 41 21.55 -10.92 23.36
C THR A 41 21.17 -11.38 21.95
N ASN A 42 21.40 -12.65 21.63
CA ASN A 42 20.95 -13.25 20.36
C ASN A 42 19.42 -13.33 20.28
N TYR A 43 18.73 -13.71 21.35
CA TYR A 43 17.26 -13.75 21.37
C TYR A 43 16.66 -12.36 21.13
N ILE A 44 17.20 -11.32 21.77
CA ILE A 44 16.77 -9.93 21.56
C ILE A 44 17.01 -9.48 20.11
N SER A 45 18.14 -9.85 19.51
CA SER A 45 18.42 -9.51 18.10
C SER A 45 17.42 -10.21 17.15
N GLN A 46 17.09 -11.46 17.41
CA GLN A 46 16.11 -12.23 16.65
C GLN A 46 14.70 -11.66 16.76
N GLN A 47 14.25 -11.32 17.98
CA GLN A 47 12.93 -10.70 18.17
C GLN A 47 12.80 -9.40 17.38
N ARG A 48 13.83 -8.55 17.39
CA ARG A 48 13.86 -7.30 16.63
C ARG A 48 13.81 -7.54 15.13
N ALA A 49 14.64 -8.46 14.62
CA ALA A 49 14.62 -8.82 13.21
C ALA A 49 13.24 -9.37 12.78
N ALA A 50 12.61 -10.18 13.62
CA ALA A 50 11.29 -10.74 13.36
C ALA A 50 10.19 -9.66 13.32
N VAL A 51 10.24 -8.65 14.20
CA VAL A 51 9.32 -7.50 14.12
C VAL A 51 9.49 -6.75 12.80
N LEU A 52 10.73 -6.47 12.40
CA LEU A 52 11.03 -5.76 11.15
C LEU A 52 10.50 -6.49 9.91
N VAL A 53 10.70 -7.80 9.84
CA VAL A 53 10.22 -8.60 8.71
C VAL A 53 8.69 -8.59 8.66
N ARG A 54 8.02 -8.68 9.82
CA ARG A 54 6.55 -8.62 9.89
C ARG A 54 6.01 -7.26 9.45
N GLU A 55 6.61 -6.16 9.89
CA GLU A 55 6.21 -4.81 9.48
C GLU A 55 6.33 -4.60 7.98
N MET A 56 7.44 -5.05 7.37
CA MET A 56 7.62 -4.95 5.92
C MET A 56 6.60 -5.79 5.14
N ALA A 57 6.31 -7.00 5.63
CA ALA A 57 5.28 -7.85 5.05
C ALA A 57 3.89 -7.21 5.14
N GLN A 58 3.56 -6.59 6.27
CA GLN A 58 2.30 -5.88 6.47
C GLN A 58 2.15 -4.69 5.51
N LEU A 59 3.19 -3.85 5.34
CA LEU A 59 3.16 -2.76 4.36
C LEU A 59 2.93 -3.28 2.94
N GLN A 60 3.60 -4.37 2.56
CA GLN A 60 3.41 -4.98 1.24
C GLN A 60 1.99 -5.53 1.06
N GLN A 61 1.46 -6.24 2.05
CA GLN A 61 0.11 -6.79 2.00
C GLN A 61 -0.94 -5.67 1.92
N GLN A 62 -0.77 -4.61 2.71
CA GLN A 62 -1.65 -3.45 2.72
C GLN A 62 -1.64 -2.72 1.37
N LEU A 63 -0.45 -2.50 0.78
CA LEU A 63 -0.33 -1.92 -0.56
C LEU A 63 -0.99 -2.79 -1.63
N ARG A 64 -0.83 -4.11 -1.56
CA ARG A 64 -1.49 -5.04 -2.48
C ARG A 64 -3.01 -5.01 -2.32
N GLY A 65 -3.52 -4.95 -1.09
CA GLY A 65 -4.94 -4.80 -0.81
C GLY A 65 -5.49 -3.49 -1.36
N ALA A 66 -4.78 -2.38 -1.15
CA ALA A 66 -5.19 -1.08 -1.67
C ALA A 66 -5.29 -1.05 -3.20
N ILE A 67 -4.29 -1.61 -3.88
CA ILE A 67 -4.30 -1.72 -5.34
C ILE A 67 -5.40 -2.65 -5.82
N TYR A 68 -5.69 -3.75 -5.13
CA TYR A 68 -6.77 -4.64 -5.51
C TYR A 68 -8.14 -3.93 -5.51
N VAL A 69 -8.41 -3.14 -4.47
CA VAL A 69 -9.65 -2.35 -4.37
C VAL A 69 -9.70 -1.28 -5.47
N MET A 70 -8.60 -0.55 -5.71
CA MET A 70 -8.49 0.40 -6.82
C MET A 70 -8.66 -0.25 -8.18
N GLU A 71 -8.08 -1.43 -8.41
CA GLU A 71 -8.14 -2.15 -9.68
C GLU A 71 -9.57 -2.61 -9.99
N ASP A 72 -10.31 -3.08 -8.98
CA ASP A 72 -11.73 -3.45 -9.12
C ASP A 72 -12.57 -2.23 -9.55
N ASP A 73 -12.35 -1.08 -8.90
CA ASP A 73 -13.05 0.16 -9.22
C ASP A 73 -12.68 0.71 -10.60
N LEU A 74 -11.38 0.81 -10.90
CA LEU A 74 -10.87 1.37 -12.14
C LEU A 74 -11.23 0.51 -13.35
N ARG A 75 -11.32 -0.81 -13.20
CA ARG A 75 -11.74 -1.68 -14.31
C ARG A 75 -13.22 -1.57 -14.65
N LEU A 76 -14.03 -1.09 -13.72
CA LEU A 76 -15.45 -0.79 -13.94
C LEU A 76 -15.68 0.64 -14.45
N ALA A 77 -14.63 1.47 -14.49
CA ALA A 77 -14.69 2.81 -15.06
C ALA A 77 -15.18 2.74 -16.53
N GLY A 78 -16.16 3.57 -16.87
CA GLY A 78 -16.69 3.67 -18.23
C GLY A 78 -17.66 2.55 -18.61
N PHE A 79 -18.05 1.67 -17.68
CA PHE A 79 -19.04 0.64 -17.96
C PHE A 79 -20.44 1.26 -18.15
N ASP A 80 -20.99 1.20 -19.36
CA ASP A 80 -22.39 1.54 -19.67
C ASP A 80 -23.14 0.27 -20.13
N PRO A 81 -23.94 -0.39 -19.26
CA PRO A 81 -24.71 -1.57 -19.62
C PRO A 81 -25.90 -1.28 -20.53
N THR A 82 -26.28 -0.02 -20.73
CA THR A 82 -27.40 0.36 -21.59
C THR A 82 -26.99 0.72 -23.01
N GLY A 83 -25.70 0.95 -23.25
CA GLY A 83 -25.16 1.35 -24.55
C GLY A 83 -25.81 2.63 -25.07
N ARG A 84 -26.28 3.50 -24.17
CA ARG A 84 -26.96 4.75 -24.52
C ARG A 84 -25.96 5.88 -24.72
N GLY A 85 -24.68 5.67 -24.42
CA GLY A 85 -23.62 6.64 -24.69
C GLY A 85 -23.78 7.90 -23.82
N GLY A 86 -24.19 7.72 -22.56
CA GLY A 86 -24.34 8.83 -21.62
C GLY A 86 -22.99 9.47 -21.31
N ALA A 87 -22.87 10.78 -21.51
CA ALA A 87 -21.70 11.55 -21.08
C ALA A 87 -21.58 11.46 -19.55
N GLY A 88 -20.44 10.99 -19.03
CA GLY A 88 -20.15 10.97 -17.59
C GLY A 88 -19.65 9.63 -17.03
N PHE A 89 -19.73 8.53 -17.76
CA PHE A 89 -19.13 7.27 -17.33
C PHE A 89 -17.61 7.28 -17.58
N GLY A 90 -16.81 6.85 -16.60
CA GLY A 90 -15.35 6.84 -16.72
C GLY A 90 -14.62 7.66 -15.66
N ILE A 91 -13.48 8.25 -16.02
CA ILE A 91 -12.78 9.17 -15.12
C ILE A 91 -13.45 10.54 -15.22
N THR A 92 -13.99 11.02 -14.11
CA THR A 92 -14.83 12.24 -14.06
C THR A 92 -14.16 13.42 -13.39
N ASP A 93 -13.27 13.17 -12.42
CA ASP A 93 -12.45 14.19 -11.78
C ASP A 93 -11.04 13.64 -11.53
N ILE A 94 -10.05 14.47 -11.86
CA ILE A 94 -8.66 14.21 -11.55
C ILE A 94 -8.07 15.50 -11.00
N LYS A 95 -7.57 15.43 -9.76
CA LYS A 95 -6.86 16.53 -9.10
C LYS A 95 -5.47 16.10 -8.67
N PRO A 96 -4.45 16.96 -8.87
CA PRO A 96 -3.10 16.67 -8.44
C PRO A 96 -2.98 16.59 -6.92
N VAL A 97 -1.91 15.94 -6.47
CA VAL A 97 -1.55 15.83 -5.05
C VAL A 97 -1.01 17.16 -4.56
N ALA A 98 -1.84 17.95 -3.87
CA ALA A 98 -1.36 19.00 -2.98
C ALA A 98 -1.44 18.51 -1.53
N LEU A 99 -0.29 18.33 -0.88
CA LEU A 99 -0.21 18.12 0.58
C LEU A 99 -0.24 19.45 1.36
N THR A 100 -0.29 20.59 0.66
CA THR A 100 -0.36 21.93 1.25
C THR A 100 -1.81 22.35 1.46
N GLY A 101 -2.40 21.86 2.55
CA GLY A 101 -3.68 22.33 3.05
C GLY A 101 -3.99 21.71 4.40
N ASN A 102 -4.05 22.52 5.45
CA ASN A 102 -4.52 22.14 6.79
C ASN A 102 -6.07 21.97 6.83
N GLY A 103 -6.67 21.50 5.73
CA GLY A 103 -8.12 21.43 5.55
C GLY A 103 -8.69 20.19 6.24
N THR A 104 -9.49 20.41 7.27
CA THR A 104 -10.16 19.37 8.07
C THR A 104 -11.40 18.77 7.41
N ASP A 105 -11.79 19.24 6.23
CA ASP A 105 -13.06 18.90 5.60
C ASP A 105 -12.87 18.81 4.07
N ALA A 106 -13.71 18.02 3.42
CA ALA A 106 -13.54 17.44 2.09
C ALA A 106 -13.09 18.40 0.95
N GLU A 107 -12.48 17.85 -0.10
CA GLU A 107 -12.31 18.43 -1.46
C GLU A 107 -10.95 19.05 -1.87
N SER A 108 -9.97 19.24 -0.98
CA SER A 108 -8.65 19.82 -1.36
C SER A 108 -7.45 18.88 -1.22
N ARG A 109 -7.61 17.60 -1.59
CA ARG A 109 -6.53 16.59 -1.56
C ARG A 109 -6.57 15.76 -2.84
N PRO A 110 -5.45 15.16 -3.29
CA PRO A 110 -5.41 14.41 -4.55
C PRO A 110 -6.57 13.46 -4.63
N ALA A 111 -7.38 13.63 -5.64
CA ALA A 111 -8.54 12.82 -5.88
C ALA A 111 -8.43 12.26 -7.29
N LEU A 112 -8.54 10.94 -7.39
CA LEU A 112 -9.00 10.32 -8.62
C LEU A 112 -10.44 9.91 -8.38
N GLN A 113 -11.36 10.51 -9.12
CA GLN A 113 -12.77 10.17 -9.11
C GLN A 113 -13.11 9.36 -10.37
N VAL A 114 -13.76 8.24 -10.14
CA VAL A 114 -14.12 7.27 -11.17
C VAL A 114 -15.60 7.00 -11.07
N ALA A 115 -16.34 7.32 -12.12
CA ALA A 115 -17.71 6.89 -12.32
C ALA A 115 -17.75 5.41 -12.73
N ARG A 116 -18.57 4.63 -12.04
CA ARG A 116 -18.79 3.19 -12.25
C ARG A 116 -20.27 2.91 -12.15
N ASP A 117 -20.85 2.22 -13.12
CA ASP A 117 -22.21 1.71 -13.00
C ASP A 117 -22.22 0.50 -12.03
N TRP A 118 -23.03 0.60 -10.97
CA TRP A 118 -23.19 -0.48 -10.01
C TRP A 118 -24.28 -1.43 -10.49
N LEU A 119 -23.90 -2.60 -11.01
CA LEU A 119 -24.79 -3.76 -11.02
C LEU A 119 -24.73 -4.43 -9.65
N PRO A 120 -25.82 -4.46 -8.84
CA PRO A 120 -25.77 -5.10 -7.55
C PRO A 120 -25.45 -6.58 -7.76
N ARG A 121 -24.32 -7.02 -7.18
CA ARG A 121 -24.11 -8.42 -6.82
C ARG A 121 -25.33 -8.84 -6.02
N ARG A 122 -26.29 -9.42 -6.74
CA ARG A 122 -27.38 -10.31 -6.33
C ARG A 122 -27.56 -10.36 -4.81
N ILE A 123 -28.62 -9.69 -4.32
CA ILE A 123 -29.27 -9.72 -2.97
C ILE A 123 -29.54 -8.30 -2.39
N VAL A 124 -29.95 -7.30 -3.17
CA VAL A 124 -30.68 -6.14 -2.60
C VAL A 124 -31.85 -5.74 -3.51
N ARG A 125 -32.80 -6.65 -3.71
CA ARG A 125 -34.10 -6.34 -4.33
C ARG A 125 -35.22 -6.37 -3.28
N ALA A 126 -35.06 -5.67 -2.16
CA ALA A 126 -36.11 -5.67 -1.13
C ALA A 126 -36.17 -4.45 -0.19
N ILE A 127 -35.33 -3.42 -0.36
CA ILE A 127 -35.41 -2.23 0.50
C ILE A 127 -35.24 -1.02 -0.41
N HIS A 128 -36.13 -0.04 -0.29
CA HIS A 128 -36.28 1.21 -1.07
C HIS A 128 -37.20 1.11 -2.31
N PRO A 129 -38.53 1.24 -2.10
CA PRO A 129 -39.49 1.29 -3.20
C PRO A 129 -39.52 2.61 -3.99
N ASN A 130 -38.89 3.71 -3.54
CA ASN A 130 -39.11 5.06 -4.12
C ASN A 130 -37.87 6.01 -4.08
N ALA A 131 -36.63 5.53 -4.26
CA ALA A 131 -35.49 6.44 -4.42
C ALA A 131 -35.22 6.67 -5.92
N GLY A 132 -35.40 7.90 -6.39
CA GLY A 132 -35.05 8.36 -7.74
C GLY A 132 -33.55 8.67 -7.86
N GLU A 133 -32.73 7.75 -7.40
CA GLU A 133 -31.26 7.82 -7.36
C GLU A 133 -30.79 6.41 -7.75
N ASP A 134 -30.12 6.25 -8.89
CA ASP A 134 -29.84 5.00 -9.61
C ASP A 134 -29.06 4.03 -8.73
N THR A 135 -29.86 3.23 -8.03
CA THR A 135 -29.49 2.01 -7.31
C THR A 135 -29.97 0.79 -8.11
N ASN A 136 -30.31 0.97 -9.40
CA ASN A 136 -31.13 0.06 -10.20
C ASN A 136 -30.48 -0.40 -11.53
N GLY A 137 -29.34 0.16 -11.94
CA GLY A 137 -28.57 -0.23 -13.12
C GLY A 137 -29.25 0.16 -14.43
N ASN A 138 -29.70 1.42 -14.54
CA ASN A 138 -30.43 1.92 -15.72
C ASN A 138 -29.56 2.70 -16.72
N GLY A 139 -28.24 2.76 -16.51
CA GLY A 139 -27.29 3.39 -17.43
C GLY A 139 -27.34 4.91 -17.44
N VAL A 140 -27.68 5.53 -16.30
CA VAL A 140 -27.53 6.97 -16.07
C VAL A 140 -26.67 7.17 -14.83
N LEU A 141 -25.63 8.01 -14.94
CA LEU A 141 -24.73 8.30 -13.81
C LEU A 141 -25.48 9.08 -12.73
N ASP A 142 -25.79 8.43 -11.61
CA ASP A 142 -26.46 9.09 -10.49
C ASP A 142 -25.53 9.39 -9.32
N ALA A 143 -26.00 10.21 -8.39
CA ALA A 143 -25.31 10.63 -7.16
C ALA A 143 -25.15 9.44 -6.18
N GLY A 144 -24.34 8.47 -6.57
CA GLY A 144 -24.32 7.11 -6.01
C GLY A 144 -23.21 6.24 -6.59
N GLU A 145 -22.81 6.55 -7.82
CA GLU A 145 -22.06 5.66 -8.70
C GLU A 145 -20.62 6.13 -8.96
N GLN A 146 -20.03 6.81 -7.97
CA GLN A 146 -18.69 7.37 -8.07
C GLN A 146 -17.80 6.84 -6.94
N ALA A 147 -16.59 6.44 -7.29
CA ALA A 147 -15.54 6.06 -6.37
C ALA A 147 -14.44 7.12 -6.38
N THR A 148 -14.21 7.76 -5.24
CA THR A 148 -13.17 8.80 -5.07
C THR A 148 -12.08 8.30 -4.15
N TYR A 149 -10.84 8.25 -4.64
CA TYR A 149 -9.66 7.89 -3.87
C TYR A 149 -8.88 9.13 -3.44
N PHE A 150 -8.62 9.28 -2.15
CA PHE A 150 -7.89 10.44 -1.62
C PHE A 150 -7.11 10.12 -0.36
N LEU A 151 -6.10 10.93 -0.05
CA LEU A 151 -5.37 10.84 1.21
C LEU A 151 -6.06 11.69 2.29
N ARG A 152 -6.17 11.18 3.51
CA ARG A 152 -6.70 11.88 4.69
C ARG A 152 -5.66 11.88 5.80
N LEU A 153 -5.52 12.99 6.53
CA LEU A 153 -4.68 13.04 7.73
C LEU A 153 -5.44 12.35 8.85
N ASN A 154 -4.76 11.45 9.57
CA ASN A 154 -5.30 10.83 10.77
C ASN A 154 -4.85 11.58 12.03
N ASP A 155 -5.41 11.18 13.17
CA ASP A 155 -5.16 11.78 14.48
C ASP A 155 -3.69 11.71 14.91
N ARG A 156 -2.87 10.88 14.24
CA ARG A 156 -1.44 10.70 14.51
C ARG A 156 -0.56 11.56 13.60
N GLY A 157 -1.16 12.40 12.75
CA GLY A 157 -0.44 13.23 11.78
C GLY A 157 0.15 12.44 10.60
N ALA A 158 -0.26 11.18 10.42
CA ALA A 158 0.06 10.39 9.23
C ALA A 158 -1.10 10.48 8.22
N THR A 159 -0.87 10.06 6.98
CA THR A 159 -1.91 10.04 5.95
C THR A 159 -2.36 8.63 5.67
N ASP A 160 -3.67 8.46 5.53
CA ASP A 160 -4.33 7.21 5.19
C ASP A 160 -5.00 7.35 3.83
N LEU A 161 -4.97 6.30 3.03
CA LEU A 161 -5.70 6.20 1.78
C LEU A 161 -7.15 5.86 2.08
N MET A 162 -8.03 6.76 1.67
CA MET A 162 -9.46 6.66 1.80
C MET A 162 -10.09 6.45 0.44
N ARG A 163 -11.22 5.75 0.44
CA ARG A 163 -12.11 5.61 -0.69
C ARG A 163 -13.49 6.06 -0.26
N ARG A 164 -14.11 6.95 -1.01
CA ARG A 164 -15.51 7.31 -0.81
C ARG A 164 -16.32 6.74 -1.96
N LEU A 165 -17.36 5.99 -1.62
CA LEU A 165 -18.41 5.60 -2.54
C LEU A 165 -19.54 6.60 -2.34
N ASN A 166 -19.87 7.35 -3.39
CA ASN A 166 -20.87 8.42 -3.42
C ASN A 166 -20.64 9.62 -2.48
N ASP A 167 -21.16 10.79 -2.86
CA ASP A 167 -20.89 12.05 -2.14
C ASP A 167 -21.62 12.18 -0.80
N TRP A 168 -22.56 11.27 -0.53
CA TRP A 168 -23.37 11.23 0.68
C TRP A 168 -22.84 10.21 1.70
N GLY A 169 -21.87 9.40 1.31
CA GLY A 169 -21.28 8.32 2.08
C GLY A 169 -20.07 8.75 2.92
N GLY A 170 -19.91 8.08 4.06
CA GLY A 170 -18.65 8.10 4.81
C GLY A 170 -17.50 7.56 3.96
N ALA A 171 -16.29 8.10 4.14
CA ALA A 171 -15.12 7.56 3.47
C ALA A 171 -14.63 6.28 4.18
N GLU A 172 -14.44 5.22 3.41
CA GLU A 172 -13.88 3.93 3.82
C GLU A 172 -12.34 4.00 3.84
N LEU A 173 -11.72 3.38 4.85
CA LEU A 173 -10.28 3.22 4.93
C LEU A 173 -9.83 2.08 3.99
N VAL A 174 -8.98 2.40 3.02
CA VAL A 174 -8.41 1.41 2.08
C VAL A 174 -7.06 0.92 2.57
N ALA A 175 -6.21 1.85 3.00
CA ALA A 175 -4.91 1.55 3.57
C ALA A 175 -4.45 2.67 4.51
N GLU A 176 -3.79 2.28 5.58
CA GLU A 176 -3.18 3.18 6.54
C GLU A 176 -1.77 3.58 6.10
N ASN A 177 -1.32 4.73 6.59
CA ASN A 177 0.05 5.22 6.46
C ASN A 177 0.54 5.29 4.99
N ILE A 178 -0.36 5.64 4.07
CA ILE A 178 0.00 5.96 2.68
C ILE A 178 0.44 7.41 2.65
N GLU A 179 1.75 7.63 2.55
CA GLU A 179 2.39 8.95 2.60
C GLU A 179 2.28 9.69 1.26
N HIS A 180 2.43 8.96 0.15
CA HIS A 180 2.28 9.52 -1.19
C HIS A 180 1.48 8.58 -2.10
N ILE A 181 0.69 9.18 -2.99
CA ILE A 181 0.02 8.54 -4.11
C ILE A 181 0.29 9.37 -5.37
N PHE A 182 0.43 8.74 -6.54
CA PHE A 182 0.51 9.45 -7.82
C PHE A 182 -0.20 8.64 -8.89
N PHE A 183 -0.89 9.36 -9.79
CA PHE A 183 -1.59 8.77 -10.93
C PHE A 183 -1.02 9.34 -12.21
N ALA A 184 -0.69 8.47 -13.16
CA ALA A 184 -0.42 8.84 -14.53
C ALA A 184 -1.35 8.08 -15.46
N PHE A 185 -1.70 8.70 -16.58
CA PHE A 185 -2.70 8.23 -17.51
C PHE A 185 -2.04 7.95 -18.86
N ALA A 186 -2.35 6.81 -19.45
CA ALA A 186 -2.05 6.56 -20.87
C ALA A 186 -3.33 6.74 -21.67
N TYR A 187 -3.20 7.29 -22.87
CA TYR A 187 -4.34 7.71 -23.69
C TYR A 187 -4.19 7.23 -25.13
N GLU A 188 -5.32 7.18 -25.84
CA GLU A 188 -5.35 6.96 -27.28
C GLU A 188 -5.08 8.25 -28.06
N ASP A 189 -4.26 8.13 -29.10
CA ASP A 189 -4.01 9.17 -30.09
C ASP A 189 -5.20 9.33 -31.06
N ASP A 190 -5.11 10.30 -31.97
CA ASP A 190 -6.16 10.55 -32.97
C ASP A 190 -6.36 9.39 -33.96
N ALA A 191 -5.40 8.47 -34.06
CA ALA A 191 -5.50 7.27 -34.88
C ALA A 191 -6.11 6.08 -34.11
N GLY A 192 -6.50 6.28 -32.85
CA GLY A 192 -7.07 5.24 -31.99
C GLY A 192 -6.04 4.24 -31.44
N ASN A 193 -4.74 4.56 -31.51
CA ASN A 193 -3.69 3.74 -30.92
C ASN A 193 -3.25 4.33 -29.58
N ILE A 194 -2.70 3.53 -28.68
CA ILE A 194 -2.07 4.06 -27.47
C ILE A 194 -0.95 5.03 -27.87
N ALA A 195 -0.92 6.21 -27.26
CA ALA A 195 0.09 7.21 -27.56
C ALA A 195 1.49 6.74 -27.11
N HIS A 196 2.44 6.70 -28.04
CA HIS A 196 3.82 6.27 -27.81
C HIS A 196 4.84 7.37 -28.15
N GLN A 197 5.95 7.39 -27.41
CA GLN A 197 7.15 8.12 -27.77
C GLN A 197 8.27 7.12 -28.02
N GLY A 198 8.58 6.86 -29.30
CA GLY A 198 9.43 5.73 -29.65
C GLY A 198 8.75 4.41 -29.28
N ASN A 199 9.37 3.61 -28.42
CA ASN A 199 8.83 2.33 -27.97
C ASN A 199 8.08 2.40 -26.61
N ASP A 200 8.11 3.56 -25.95
CA ASP A 200 7.54 3.73 -24.62
C ASP A 200 6.16 4.40 -24.67
N ILE A 201 5.26 3.98 -23.81
CA ILE A 201 3.93 4.61 -23.65
C ILE A 201 4.12 6.01 -23.08
N ILE A 202 3.42 6.99 -23.67
CA ILE A 202 3.36 8.34 -23.12
C ILE A 202 2.44 8.33 -21.90
N TRP A 203 3.04 8.62 -20.74
CA TRP A 203 2.30 8.83 -19.50
C TRP A 203 2.02 10.30 -19.31
N THR A 204 0.81 10.64 -18.88
CA THR A 204 0.37 12.02 -18.69
C THR A 204 -0.26 12.20 -17.31
N ALA A 205 -0.36 13.43 -16.84
CA ALA A 205 -0.91 13.76 -15.54
C ALA A 205 -1.58 15.15 -15.57
N PRO A 206 -2.44 15.48 -14.60
CA PRO A 206 -2.90 16.85 -14.44
C PRO A 206 -1.75 17.76 -13.98
N GLY A 207 -1.75 19.01 -14.44
CA GLY A 207 -0.92 20.06 -13.89
C GLY A 207 -1.33 20.42 -12.45
N ALA A 208 -0.44 21.10 -11.72
CA ALA A 208 -0.63 21.41 -10.29
C ALA A 208 -1.91 22.23 -9.98
N ASN A 209 -2.43 22.98 -10.95
CA ASN A 209 -3.65 23.78 -10.82
C ASN A 209 -4.76 23.33 -11.79
N SER A 210 -4.58 22.17 -12.43
CA SER A 210 -5.56 21.64 -13.38
C SER A 210 -6.67 20.92 -12.64
N VAL A 211 -7.90 21.12 -13.11
CA VAL A 211 -9.10 20.40 -12.66
C VAL A 211 -9.66 19.71 -13.90
N ASN A 212 -9.83 18.39 -13.85
CA ASN A 212 -10.39 17.57 -14.93
C ASN A 212 -9.63 17.66 -16.27
N GLU A 213 -8.37 18.11 -16.23
CA GLU A 213 -7.55 18.32 -17.41
C GLU A 213 -6.22 17.59 -17.26
N ILE A 214 -5.93 16.73 -18.24
CA ILE A 214 -4.64 16.06 -18.36
C ILE A 214 -3.81 16.85 -19.37
N ASN A 215 -2.90 17.70 -18.90
CA ASN A 215 -2.13 18.62 -19.74
C ASN A 215 -0.62 18.52 -19.54
N MET A 216 -0.14 17.64 -18.66
CA MET A 216 1.28 17.39 -18.46
C MET A 216 1.66 16.01 -18.98
N ARG A 217 2.85 15.91 -19.58
CA ARG A 217 3.54 14.65 -19.89
C ARG A 217 4.51 14.31 -18.75
N LEU A 218 4.47 13.07 -18.29
CA LEU A 218 5.47 12.48 -17.42
C LEU A 218 6.66 11.99 -18.24
N THR A 219 7.84 12.49 -17.90
CA THR A 219 9.10 12.13 -18.57
C THR A 219 9.82 10.97 -17.87
N ALA A 220 10.88 10.45 -18.49
CA ALA A 220 11.69 9.35 -17.94
C ALA A 220 12.38 9.72 -16.62
N ASP A 221 12.71 11.00 -16.41
CA ASP A 221 13.20 11.55 -15.16
C ASP A 221 12.07 11.88 -14.16
N LEU A 222 10.87 11.33 -14.35
CA LEU A 222 9.70 11.47 -13.48
C LEU A 222 9.32 12.93 -13.17
N THR A 223 9.60 13.84 -14.10
CA THR A 223 9.16 15.24 -14.04
C THR A 223 7.96 15.44 -14.97
N LEU A 224 7.22 16.52 -14.73
CA LEU A 224 6.05 16.88 -15.54
C LEU A 224 6.41 18.02 -16.48
N GLN A 225 6.10 17.84 -17.76
CA GLN A 225 6.29 18.83 -18.81
C GLN A 225 4.97 19.23 -19.46
N PRO A 226 4.74 20.52 -19.75
CA PRO A 226 3.49 20.96 -20.37
C PRO A 226 3.31 20.37 -21.76
N MET A 227 2.07 19.99 -22.06
CA MET A 227 1.62 19.57 -23.39
C MET A 227 0.90 20.73 -24.08
N ALA A 228 1.04 20.82 -25.40
CA ALA A 228 0.37 21.84 -26.21
C ALA A 228 -1.14 21.63 -26.32
N VAL A 229 -1.57 20.37 -26.31
CA VAL A 229 -2.97 19.96 -26.38
C VAL A 229 -3.28 19.09 -25.17
N PRO A 230 -4.24 19.47 -24.32
CA PRO A 230 -4.73 18.61 -23.24
C PRO A 230 -5.35 17.33 -23.78
N VAL A 231 -5.18 16.24 -23.04
CA VAL A 231 -5.75 14.94 -23.33
C VAL A 231 -7.18 14.88 -22.78
N PRO A 232 -8.19 14.63 -23.63
CA PRO A 232 -9.56 14.36 -23.18
C PRO A 232 -9.65 13.12 -22.27
N LEU A 233 -10.45 13.17 -21.20
CA LEU A 233 -10.58 12.08 -20.22
C LEU A 233 -11.17 10.79 -20.81
N ASP A 234 -12.03 10.91 -21.81
CA ASP A 234 -12.64 9.80 -22.56
C ASP A 234 -11.65 9.04 -23.44
N ARG A 235 -10.46 9.63 -23.72
CA ARG A 235 -9.37 8.96 -24.44
C ARG A 235 -8.41 8.19 -23.54
N VAL A 236 -8.58 8.26 -22.22
CA VAL A 236 -7.73 7.52 -21.28
C VAL A 236 -8.04 6.02 -21.35
N ARG A 237 -6.99 5.20 -21.38
CA ARG A 237 -7.09 3.72 -21.44
C ARG A 237 -6.40 2.99 -20.31
N MET A 238 -5.39 3.61 -19.69
CA MET A 238 -4.67 2.97 -18.59
C MET A 238 -4.33 4.00 -17.52
N VAL A 239 -4.27 3.54 -16.27
CA VAL A 239 -3.80 4.32 -15.14
C VAL A 239 -2.61 3.61 -14.52
N ARG A 240 -1.49 4.30 -14.41
CA ARG A 240 -0.36 3.88 -13.58
C ARG A 240 -0.46 4.56 -12.23
N VAL A 241 -0.50 3.74 -11.18
CA VAL A 241 -0.63 4.15 -9.79
C VAL A 241 0.71 3.89 -9.09
N TRP A 242 1.23 4.91 -8.42
CA TRP A 242 2.32 4.79 -7.46
C TRP A 242 1.74 4.98 -6.06
N LEU A 243 2.07 4.05 -5.16
CA LEU A 243 1.75 4.15 -3.75
C LEU A 243 3.02 4.03 -2.94
N LEU A 244 3.21 4.94 -1.99
CA LEU A 244 4.31 4.90 -1.03
C LEU A 244 3.72 4.80 0.38
N ALA A 245 3.87 3.63 1.00
CA ALA A 245 3.46 3.40 2.37
C ALA A 245 4.64 3.55 3.33
N ARG A 246 4.36 4.04 4.53
CA ARG A 246 5.33 4.24 5.61
C ARG A 246 4.99 3.35 6.80
N ALA A 247 6.00 2.80 7.46
CA ALA A 247 5.82 2.10 8.73
C ALA A 247 5.24 3.06 9.79
N PRO A 248 4.37 2.58 10.70
CA PRO A 248 3.72 3.45 11.68
C PRO A 248 4.69 4.01 12.73
N HIS A 249 5.80 3.30 13.00
CA HIS A 249 6.77 3.70 14.02
C HIS A 249 8.16 3.88 13.42
N PRO A 250 8.92 4.91 13.85
CA PRO A 250 10.30 5.06 13.44
C PRO A 250 11.19 4.05 14.17
N SER A 251 12.24 3.58 13.49
CA SER A 251 13.26 2.73 14.07
C SER A 251 14.51 3.56 14.34
N SER A 252 14.91 3.67 15.62
CA SER A 252 16.03 4.52 16.06
C SER A 252 17.41 4.13 15.50
N ARG A 253 17.55 2.93 14.93
CA ARG A 253 18.79 2.41 14.32
C ARG A 253 18.70 2.31 12.80
N PHE A 254 17.72 2.96 12.21
CA PHE A 254 17.48 2.97 10.77
C PHE A 254 17.41 4.41 10.29
N VAL A 255 17.97 4.65 9.11
CA VAL A 255 17.79 5.90 8.37
C VAL A 255 17.38 5.50 6.96
N ASN A 256 16.30 6.08 6.48
CA ASN A 256 15.77 5.81 5.15
C ASN A 256 16.55 6.57 4.09
N THR A 257 17.63 5.95 3.61
CA THR A 257 18.45 6.49 2.52
C THR A 257 18.20 5.80 1.18
N GLU A 258 17.13 5.00 1.08
CA GLU A 258 16.78 4.29 -0.15
C GLU A 258 16.03 5.25 -1.08
N PRO A 259 16.46 5.41 -2.35
CA PRO A 259 15.78 6.29 -3.30
C PRO A 259 14.40 5.72 -3.72
N TYR A 260 13.42 6.60 -3.92
CA TYR A 260 12.08 6.24 -4.40
C TYR A 260 11.80 6.87 -5.77
N ALA A 261 11.70 6.05 -6.81
CA ALA A 261 11.38 6.46 -8.17
C ALA A 261 9.87 6.74 -8.34
N MET A 262 9.39 7.84 -7.74
CA MET A 262 7.99 8.26 -7.78
C MET A 262 7.86 9.71 -8.27
N PRO A 263 6.98 9.99 -9.23
CA PRO A 263 6.66 11.37 -9.63
C PRO A 263 6.02 12.15 -8.47
N GLY A 264 6.25 13.47 -8.45
CA GLY A 264 5.71 14.35 -7.40
C GLY A 264 6.47 14.31 -6.07
N LEU A 265 7.44 13.41 -5.91
CA LEU A 265 8.42 13.51 -4.82
C LEU A 265 9.48 14.57 -5.15
N PRO A 266 9.97 15.33 -4.15
CA PRO A 266 11.13 16.19 -4.28
C PRO A 266 12.35 15.44 -4.84
N GLU A 267 13.16 16.12 -5.66
CA GLU A 267 14.31 15.52 -6.34
C GLU A 267 15.32 14.91 -5.36
N ASP A 268 15.57 15.58 -4.24
CA ASP A 268 16.45 15.12 -3.17
C ASP A 268 15.95 13.82 -2.53
N VAL A 269 14.64 13.69 -2.28
CA VAL A 269 14.02 12.47 -1.74
C VAL A 269 14.11 11.32 -2.76
N ARG A 270 13.92 11.62 -4.04
CA ARG A 270 14.04 10.62 -5.12
C ARG A 270 15.47 10.11 -5.28
N ALA A 271 16.48 10.94 -5.00
CA ALA A 271 17.88 10.58 -5.12
C ALA A 271 18.46 9.92 -3.85
N ASN A 272 18.05 10.39 -2.66
CA ASN A 272 18.70 10.06 -1.40
C ASN A 272 17.79 9.43 -0.36
N GLY A 273 16.50 9.26 -0.65
CA GLY A 273 15.50 8.84 0.35
C GLY A 273 15.11 9.97 1.30
N PHE A 274 14.30 9.64 2.31
CA PHE A 274 13.72 10.64 3.22
C PHE A 274 14.64 11.08 4.36
N GLY A 275 15.74 10.35 4.60
CA GLY A 275 16.69 10.66 5.67
C GLY A 275 16.14 10.53 7.09
N ASP A 276 15.00 9.85 7.27
CA ASP A 276 14.32 9.71 8.57
C ASP A 276 14.34 8.27 9.10
N GLY A 277 13.81 8.06 10.31
CA GLY A 277 13.76 6.74 10.95
C GLY A 277 12.67 5.81 10.41
N PHE A 278 11.90 6.21 9.39
CA PHE A 278 10.74 5.46 8.95
C PHE A 278 11.04 4.57 7.76
N ARG A 279 10.74 3.28 7.88
CA ARG A 279 10.81 2.36 6.75
C ARG A 279 9.64 2.62 5.81
N ARG A 280 9.86 2.52 4.51
CA ARG A 280 8.82 2.69 3.50
C ARG A 280 8.82 1.55 2.50
N ARG A 281 7.67 1.35 1.85
CA ARG A 281 7.55 0.47 0.69
C ARG A 281 6.77 1.17 -0.39
N MET A 282 7.30 1.11 -1.60
CA MET A 282 6.67 1.62 -2.80
C MET A 282 6.10 0.46 -3.60
N LEU A 283 4.91 0.65 -4.16
CA LEU A 283 4.31 -0.24 -5.12
C LEU A 283 3.85 0.58 -6.32
N VAL A 284 4.22 0.11 -7.52
CA VAL A 284 3.79 0.70 -8.79
C VAL A 284 2.97 -0.33 -9.55
N ARG A 285 1.78 0.05 -10.03
CA ARG A 285 0.90 -0.82 -10.80
C ARG A 285 0.30 -0.06 -11.97
N THR A 286 0.30 -0.66 -13.15
CA THR A 286 -0.51 -0.20 -14.28
C THR A 286 -1.79 -1.02 -14.34
N ILE A 287 -2.92 -0.32 -14.47
CA ILE A 287 -4.28 -0.87 -14.51
C ILE A 287 -4.92 -0.42 -15.82
N ASP A 288 -5.42 -1.38 -16.60
CA ASP A 288 -6.15 -1.11 -17.85
C ASP A 288 -7.61 -0.79 -17.55
N LEU A 289 -8.13 0.27 -18.17
CA LEU A 289 -9.52 0.71 -18.07
C LEU A 289 -10.31 0.06 -19.21
N ARG A 290 -10.89 -1.11 -18.94
CA ARG A 290 -11.44 -1.99 -19.98
C ARG A 290 -12.69 -1.46 -20.67
N ASN A 291 -13.45 -0.59 -20.02
CA ASN A 291 -14.72 -0.10 -20.55
C ASN A 291 -14.63 1.37 -20.99
N MET A 292 -13.46 1.99 -20.92
CA MET A 292 -13.25 3.34 -21.44
C MET A 292 -13.10 3.26 -22.96
N ASN A 293 -14.21 3.43 -23.71
CA ASN A 293 -14.39 3.45 -25.18
C ASN A 293 -15.37 2.39 -25.75
N LEU A 294 -16.39 2.01 -24.99
CA LEU A 294 -17.50 1.18 -25.47
C LEU A 294 -18.73 2.02 -25.84
#